data_AF-A0A821L9H3-F1
#
_entry.id   AF-A0A821L9H3-F1
#
_cell.length_a   1.000
_cell.length_b   1.000
_cell.length_c   1.000
_cell.angle_alpha   90.00
_cell.angle_beta   90.00
_cell.angle_gamma   90.00
#
_symmetry.space_group_name_H-M   'P 1'
#
loop_
_entity.id
_entity.type
_entity.pdbx_description
1 polymer ?
#
loop_
_entity_poly.entity_id
_entity_poly.type
_entity_poly.pdbx_seq_one_letter_code
_entity_poly.pdbx_strand_id
1 'polypeptide(L)'
;MLSMRWVIWWNILIALYAPGPSIGQTATPTICEDESCRCDSFTRVICSCTKELEEVTLRPQGAYRIPPMTTGISIEGCHSVTFLQNTIRSLIQLRTVELKNISNIMIRERALDWSPFSRDSEMNPGIRLTIENSTVSEIASHSIQGRINEVLISNSRIINLRPFAFSSLTGVKSVEFINNDFINIDIQTFKKFTTSNFIIRGGTIHNLPSRFLSDVEVTNLFRLDGVKIKYLSSLTFLVTAPKRILIENNVIDTIEGDCFHMVSRGPITFRNNSVTVLNKGALLGFSVQREVIAVMGRQELLIDNNTITNLTPAALVYNQTVLTMRVDGLNLNNSCTCELAEEWHDIYNKQGGIINCWYELEGYFISLPTFVSIRCGTFKQTFWIFVAVGFLFIVLAAGIAIFFIVRKENEKKKKLQIVLPDGKTYKETEFHVIVERAELLTTDL
;
A
#
# COMPACT_ATOMS: atom_id res chain seq x y z
N MET A 1 24.42 -72.59 -69.62
CA MET A 1 23.88 -71.35 -69.04
C MET A 1 22.47 -71.60 -68.53
N LEU A 2 22.31 -72.14 -67.31
CA LEU A 2 21.02 -72.32 -66.62
C LEU A 2 21.30 -72.79 -65.18
N SER A 3 21.95 -71.94 -64.36
CA SER A 3 22.21 -72.26 -62.95
C SER A 3 22.31 -71.00 -62.09
N MET A 4 21.53 -69.96 -62.40
CA MET A 4 21.66 -68.68 -61.70
C MET A 4 20.32 -67.93 -61.60
N ARG A 5 19.21 -68.68 -61.45
CA ARG A 5 17.87 -68.09 -61.24
C ARG A 5 17.13 -68.60 -60.00
N TRP A 6 17.70 -69.55 -59.25
CA TRP A 6 17.01 -70.15 -58.10
C TRP A 6 17.32 -69.47 -56.76
N VAL A 7 18.49 -68.82 -56.63
CA VAL A 7 18.90 -68.13 -55.40
C VAL A 7 18.15 -66.80 -55.20
N ILE A 8 17.66 -66.19 -56.28
CA ILE A 8 16.96 -64.89 -56.21
C ILE A 8 15.53 -65.07 -55.67
N TRP A 9 14.87 -66.18 -55.97
CA TRP A 9 13.50 -66.45 -55.49
C TRP A 9 13.44 -66.87 -54.02
N TRP A 10 14.48 -67.51 -53.50
CA TRP A 10 14.55 -67.91 -52.10
C TRP A 10 14.66 -66.71 -51.14
N ASN A 11 15.41 -65.68 -51.54
CA ASN A 11 15.54 -64.44 -50.75
C ASN A 11 14.24 -63.63 -50.72
N ILE A 12 13.41 -63.71 -51.77
CA ILE A 12 12.10 -63.04 -51.82
C ILE A 12 11.08 -63.77 -50.94
N LEU A 13 11.10 -65.11 -50.91
CA LEU A 13 10.23 -65.90 -50.04
C LEU A 13 10.56 -65.76 -48.55
N ILE A 14 11.84 -65.64 -48.17
CA ILE A 14 12.24 -65.36 -46.79
C ILE A 14 11.87 -63.93 -46.36
N ALA A 15 11.93 -62.95 -47.28
CA ALA A 15 11.48 -61.59 -47.00
C ALA A 15 9.95 -61.46 -46.84
N LEU A 16 9.17 -62.35 -47.47
CA LEU A 16 7.71 -62.38 -47.35
C LEU A 16 7.20 -63.22 -46.17
N TYR A 17 8.01 -64.14 -45.63
CA TYR A 17 7.66 -64.98 -44.47
C TYR A 17 8.39 -64.61 -43.18
N ALA A 18 9.32 -63.65 -43.20
CA ALA A 18 9.77 -63.02 -41.98
C ALA A 18 8.56 -62.32 -41.35
N PRO A 19 8.12 -62.68 -40.13
CA PRO A 19 7.17 -61.86 -39.40
C PRO A 19 7.84 -60.49 -39.24
N GLY A 20 7.44 -59.54 -40.08
CA GLY A 20 7.89 -58.18 -39.96
C GLY A 20 7.63 -57.73 -38.52
N PRO A 21 8.52 -56.96 -37.90
CA PRO A 21 8.28 -56.41 -36.58
C PRO A 21 7.16 -55.38 -36.71
N SER A 22 5.92 -55.87 -36.76
CA SER A 22 4.75 -55.19 -36.26
C SER A 22 4.83 -55.24 -34.74
N ILE A 23 5.93 -54.70 -34.20
CA ILE A 23 5.93 -54.13 -32.86
C ILE A 23 5.04 -52.92 -33.02
N GLY A 24 3.72 -53.13 -32.92
CA GLY A 24 2.82 -52.07 -32.55
C GLY A 24 3.44 -51.43 -31.33
N GLN A 25 3.89 -50.17 -31.47
CA GLN A 25 4.34 -49.40 -30.34
C GLN A 25 3.23 -49.52 -29.29
N THR A 26 3.52 -50.21 -28.19
CA THR A 26 2.61 -50.24 -27.06
C THR A 26 2.31 -48.78 -26.73
N ALA A 27 1.04 -48.39 -26.85
CA ALA A 27 0.64 -47.02 -26.60
C ALA A 27 1.18 -46.65 -25.22
N THR A 28 2.06 -45.66 -25.16
CA THR A 28 2.63 -45.23 -23.89
C THR A 28 1.48 -44.70 -23.03
N PRO A 29 1.31 -45.22 -21.80
CA PRO A 29 0.16 -44.87 -20.99
C PRO A 29 0.14 -43.36 -20.78
N THR A 30 -1.04 -42.78 -20.89
CA THR A 30 -1.24 -41.34 -20.66
C THR A 30 -1.60 -41.09 -19.19
N ILE A 31 -1.58 -39.83 -18.75
CA ILE A 31 -2.05 -39.49 -17.39
C ILE A 31 -3.52 -39.87 -17.17
N CYS A 32 -4.29 -40.08 -18.24
CA CYS A 32 -5.67 -40.54 -18.16
C CYS A 32 -5.82 -41.98 -17.63
N GLU A 33 -4.72 -42.75 -17.64
CA GLU A 33 -4.65 -44.15 -17.19
C GLU A 33 -4.07 -44.25 -15.77
N ASP A 34 -3.77 -43.11 -15.13
CA ASP A 34 -3.35 -43.06 -13.73
C ASP A 34 -4.54 -43.25 -12.78
N GLU A 35 -4.33 -43.82 -11.59
CA GLU A 35 -5.42 -44.14 -10.65
C GLU A 35 -6.17 -42.89 -10.18
N SER A 36 -5.45 -41.77 -10.05
CA SER A 36 -5.99 -40.50 -9.54
C SER A 36 -6.59 -39.60 -10.62
N CYS A 37 -6.43 -39.96 -11.90
CA CYS A 37 -6.74 -39.08 -13.02
C CYS A 37 -7.59 -39.79 -14.08
N ARG A 38 -8.45 -39.02 -14.75
CA ARG A 38 -9.25 -39.49 -15.87
C ARG A 38 -9.37 -38.41 -16.93
N CYS A 39 -9.64 -38.83 -18.15
CA CYS A 39 -9.92 -37.91 -19.25
C CYS A 39 -11.37 -38.04 -19.70
N ASP A 40 -12.05 -36.91 -19.86
CA ASP A 40 -13.44 -36.90 -20.31
C ASP A 40 -13.56 -36.87 -21.85
N SER A 41 -14.80 -36.92 -22.35
CA SER A 41 -15.09 -36.84 -23.78
C SER A 41 -14.70 -35.51 -24.42
N PHE A 42 -14.47 -34.46 -23.62
CA PHE A 42 -14.01 -33.15 -24.06
C PHE A 42 -12.49 -33.01 -23.99
N THR A 43 -11.76 -34.11 -23.78
CA THR A 43 -10.29 -34.14 -23.64
C THR A 43 -9.79 -33.30 -22.48
N ARG A 44 -10.56 -33.16 -21.39
CA ARG A 44 -10.09 -32.53 -20.16
C ARG A 44 -9.43 -33.59 -19.28
N VAL A 45 -8.26 -33.28 -18.75
CA VAL A 45 -7.60 -34.07 -17.70
C VAL A 45 -8.19 -33.64 -16.36
N ILE A 46 -8.82 -34.58 -15.66
CA ILE A 46 -9.45 -34.38 -14.37
C ILE A 46 -8.80 -35.32 -13.37
N CYS A 47 -8.07 -34.77 -12.41
CA CYS A 47 -7.46 -35.54 -11.34
C CYS A 47 -8.14 -35.20 -10.01
N SER A 48 -8.60 -36.22 -9.30
CA SER A 48 -9.26 -36.09 -8.00
C SER A 48 -8.60 -37.07 -7.05
N CYS A 49 -7.72 -36.57 -6.19
CA CYS A 49 -7.04 -37.40 -5.23
C CYS A 49 -7.96 -37.70 -4.04
N THR A 50 -8.05 -38.98 -3.68
CA THR A 50 -8.89 -39.44 -2.55
C THR A 50 -8.05 -39.98 -1.40
N LYS A 51 -6.80 -40.37 -1.67
CA LYS A 51 -5.85 -40.81 -0.64
C LYS A 51 -4.97 -39.64 -0.21
N GLU A 52 -4.66 -39.56 1.09
CA GLU A 52 -3.96 -38.43 1.72
C GLU A 52 -2.54 -38.15 1.17
N LEU A 53 -1.94 -39.10 0.44
CA LEU A 53 -0.56 -39.03 -0.07
C LEU A 53 -0.48 -39.15 -1.59
N GLU A 54 -1.58 -38.95 -2.31
CA GLU A 54 -1.56 -38.99 -3.78
C GLU A 54 -0.86 -37.74 -4.35
N GLU A 55 0.17 -38.00 -5.17
CA GLU A 55 0.96 -37.00 -5.85
C GLU A 55 0.75 -37.08 -7.35
N VAL A 56 0.51 -35.93 -7.98
CA VAL A 56 0.31 -35.83 -9.43
C VAL A 56 1.47 -35.07 -10.05
N THR A 57 2.20 -35.75 -10.95
CA THR A 57 3.27 -35.11 -11.73
C THR A 57 2.85 -34.98 -13.17
N LEU A 58 2.72 -33.74 -13.64
CA LEU A 58 2.37 -33.43 -15.01
C LEU A 58 3.63 -33.42 -15.88
N ARG A 59 3.64 -34.30 -16.89
CA ARG A 59 4.80 -34.54 -17.77
C ARG A 59 4.48 -34.19 -19.22
N PRO A 60 5.41 -33.54 -19.95
CA PRO A 60 5.21 -33.25 -21.37
C PRO A 60 5.34 -34.48 -22.28
N GLN A 61 6.16 -35.47 -21.88
CA GLN A 61 6.51 -36.63 -22.67
C GLN A 61 6.81 -37.85 -21.78
N GLY A 62 6.85 -39.04 -22.39
CA GLY A 62 7.07 -40.31 -21.69
C GLY A 62 5.78 -40.95 -21.17
N ALA A 63 5.93 -41.92 -20.26
CA ALA A 63 4.80 -42.55 -19.57
C ALA A 63 4.10 -41.54 -18.66
N TYR A 64 2.77 -41.61 -18.63
CA TYR A 64 1.85 -40.70 -17.94
C TYR A 64 1.95 -39.25 -18.42
N ARG A 65 2.23 -39.05 -19.72
CA ARG A 65 2.20 -37.72 -20.33
C ARG A 65 0.78 -37.18 -20.45
N ILE A 66 0.66 -35.86 -20.52
CA ILE A 66 -0.60 -35.21 -20.87
C ILE A 66 -0.91 -35.45 -22.36
N PRO A 67 -2.13 -35.90 -22.72
CA PRO A 67 -2.53 -36.03 -24.11
C PRO A 67 -2.43 -34.70 -24.87
N PRO A 68 -1.91 -34.67 -26.11
CA PRO A 68 -1.68 -33.42 -26.86
C PRO A 68 -2.99 -32.67 -27.19
N MET A 69 -4.12 -33.38 -27.24
CA MET A 69 -5.43 -32.81 -27.51
C MET A 69 -6.08 -32.16 -26.28
N THR A 70 -5.41 -32.15 -25.13
CA THR A 70 -6.01 -31.70 -23.87
C THR A 70 -6.50 -30.27 -23.95
N THR A 71 -7.78 -30.05 -23.62
CA THR A 71 -8.43 -28.73 -23.63
C THR A 71 -8.43 -28.05 -22.26
N GLY A 72 -8.36 -28.84 -21.19
CA GLY A 72 -8.37 -28.34 -19.82
C GLY A 72 -7.69 -29.29 -18.86
N ILE A 73 -7.07 -28.74 -17.83
CA ILE A 73 -6.47 -29.48 -16.71
C ILE A 73 -7.19 -29.01 -15.44
N SER A 74 -7.80 -29.94 -14.71
CA SER A 74 -8.47 -29.69 -13.44
C SER A 74 -7.96 -30.69 -12.42
N ILE A 75 -7.32 -30.21 -11.35
CA ILE A 75 -6.73 -31.07 -10.32
C ILE A 75 -7.24 -30.60 -8.96
N GLU A 76 -7.82 -31.53 -8.20
CA GLU A 76 -8.42 -31.25 -6.91
C GLU A 76 -7.99 -32.25 -5.83
N GLY A 77 -7.74 -31.74 -4.62
CA GLY A 77 -7.59 -32.55 -3.40
C GLY A 77 -6.27 -33.32 -3.29
N CYS A 78 -5.30 -33.04 -4.17
CA CYS A 78 -4.04 -33.76 -4.19
C CYS A 78 -3.04 -33.22 -3.16
N HIS A 79 -2.21 -34.11 -2.61
CA HIS A 79 -1.18 -33.71 -1.66
C HIS A 79 -0.11 -32.84 -2.33
N SER A 80 0.39 -33.30 -3.48
CA SER A 80 1.43 -32.61 -4.23
C SER A 80 1.10 -32.60 -5.72
N VAL A 81 1.24 -31.45 -6.36
CA VAL A 81 1.08 -31.28 -7.81
C VAL A 81 2.32 -30.60 -8.36
N THR A 82 3.04 -31.31 -9.22
CA THR A 82 4.26 -30.79 -9.84
C THR A 82 4.09 -30.66 -11.35
N PHE A 83 4.24 -29.45 -11.86
CA PHE A 83 4.37 -29.22 -13.29
C PHE A 83 5.85 -29.26 -13.67
N LEU A 84 6.24 -30.24 -14.49
CA LEU A 84 7.59 -30.31 -15.03
C LEU A 84 7.82 -29.25 -16.11
N GLN A 85 9.08 -29.10 -16.52
CA GLN A 85 9.44 -28.18 -17.58
C GLN A 85 8.75 -28.52 -18.90
N ASN A 86 8.29 -27.51 -19.64
CA ASN A 86 7.58 -27.60 -20.92
C ASN A 86 6.25 -28.39 -20.87
N THR A 87 5.66 -28.62 -19.70
CA THR A 87 4.46 -29.47 -19.52
C THR A 87 3.34 -29.16 -20.51
N ILE A 88 2.99 -27.88 -20.69
CA ILE A 88 1.85 -27.51 -21.53
C ILE A 88 2.23 -27.06 -22.94
N ARG A 89 3.52 -27.05 -23.29
CA ARG A 89 4.03 -26.40 -24.51
C ARG A 89 3.43 -26.97 -25.80
N SER A 90 3.15 -28.27 -25.82
CA SER A 90 2.55 -28.97 -26.96
C SER A 90 1.02 -29.01 -26.95
N LEU A 91 0.38 -28.50 -25.90
CA LEU A 91 -1.08 -28.61 -25.70
C LEU A 91 -1.80 -27.44 -26.41
N ILE A 92 -1.86 -27.49 -27.74
CA ILE A 92 -2.40 -26.40 -28.58
C ILE A 92 -3.86 -26.04 -28.24
N GLN A 93 -4.64 -27.02 -27.79
CA GLN A 93 -6.05 -26.85 -27.46
C GLN A 93 -6.29 -26.44 -26.00
N LEU A 94 -5.25 -26.35 -25.16
CA LEU A 94 -5.41 -26.02 -23.74
C LEU A 94 -5.98 -24.61 -23.57
N ARG A 95 -6.99 -24.47 -22.73
CA ARG A 95 -7.64 -23.19 -22.40
C ARG A 95 -7.74 -22.93 -20.91
N THR A 96 -7.79 -23.97 -20.09
CA THR A 96 -8.01 -23.82 -18.64
C THR A 96 -7.07 -24.71 -17.84
N VAL A 97 -6.46 -24.15 -16.81
CA VAL A 97 -5.70 -24.87 -15.79
C VAL A 97 -6.27 -24.46 -14.44
N GLU A 98 -6.86 -25.42 -13.73
CA GLU A 98 -7.54 -25.21 -12.46
C GLU A 98 -6.95 -26.14 -11.41
N LEU A 99 -6.48 -25.56 -10.31
CA LEU A 99 -5.82 -26.24 -9.20
C LEU A 99 -6.55 -25.86 -7.90
N LYS A 100 -7.11 -26.84 -7.20
CA LYS A 100 -7.96 -26.61 -6.02
C LYS A 100 -7.60 -27.52 -4.87
N ASN A 101 -7.59 -26.98 -3.65
CA ASN A 101 -7.42 -27.76 -2.44
C ASN A 101 -6.12 -28.61 -2.47
N ILE A 102 -5.01 -28.04 -2.93
CA ILE A 102 -3.72 -28.75 -3.06
C ILE A 102 -2.73 -28.25 -2.00
N SER A 103 -2.16 -29.19 -1.25
CA SER A 103 -1.23 -28.88 -0.15
C SER A 103 0.15 -28.45 -0.62
N ASN A 104 0.57 -28.80 -1.83
CA ASN A 104 1.87 -28.40 -2.38
C ASN A 104 1.83 -28.31 -3.91
N ILE A 105 1.89 -27.10 -4.46
CA ILE A 105 2.00 -26.85 -5.90
C ILE A 105 3.41 -26.38 -6.23
N MET A 106 4.06 -27.06 -7.17
CA MET A 106 5.37 -26.71 -7.68
C MET A 106 5.33 -26.51 -9.19
N ILE A 107 5.58 -25.27 -9.65
CA ILE A 107 5.58 -24.91 -11.06
C ILE A 107 7.03 -24.69 -11.51
N ARG A 108 7.61 -25.66 -12.22
CA ARG A 108 8.99 -25.59 -12.70
C ARG A 108 9.14 -24.60 -13.86
N GLU A 109 10.39 -24.32 -14.22
CA GLU A 109 10.74 -23.39 -15.31
C GLU A 109 10.10 -23.81 -16.63
N ARG A 110 9.50 -22.85 -17.36
CA ARG A 110 8.77 -23.07 -18.61
C ARG A 110 7.68 -24.13 -18.54
N ALA A 111 7.18 -24.45 -17.35
CA ALA A 111 6.08 -25.40 -17.19
C ALA A 111 4.80 -24.94 -17.90
N LEU A 112 4.51 -23.64 -17.78
CA LEU A 112 3.36 -22.95 -18.34
C LEU A 112 3.78 -21.96 -19.45
N ASP A 113 4.78 -22.32 -20.25
CA ASP A 113 5.16 -21.60 -21.49
C ASP A 113 4.26 -22.06 -22.64
N TRP A 114 3.28 -21.22 -22.99
CA TRP A 114 2.27 -21.56 -23.98
C TRP A 114 2.12 -20.47 -25.03
N SER A 115 2.57 -20.76 -26.24
CA SER A 115 2.49 -19.84 -27.38
C SER A 115 2.35 -20.59 -28.72
N PRO A 116 1.27 -21.36 -28.92
CA PRO A 116 1.11 -22.18 -30.12
C PRO A 116 0.82 -21.38 -31.38
N PHE A 117 0.46 -20.10 -31.26
CA PHE A 117 0.12 -19.21 -32.38
C PHE A 117 1.14 -18.09 -32.49
N SER A 118 1.27 -17.52 -33.70
CA SER A 118 2.08 -16.32 -33.91
C SER A 118 1.57 -15.17 -33.02
N ARG A 119 2.50 -14.32 -32.60
CA ARG A 119 2.23 -13.20 -31.67
C ARG A 119 1.22 -12.19 -32.24
N ASP A 120 1.10 -12.12 -33.56
CA ASP A 120 0.30 -11.11 -34.27
C ASP A 120 -1.20 -11.44 -34.32
N SER A 121 -1.60 -12.66 -33.93
CA SER A 121 -3.00 -13.07 -33.98
C SER A 121 -3.72 -12.74 -32.68
N GLU A 122 -4.19 -11.50 -32.50
CA GLU A 122 -4.94 -11.06 -31.30
C GLU A 122 -6.27 -11.81 -31.08
N MET A 123 -6.80 -12.50 -32.10
CA MET A 123 -8.10 -13.20 -32.02
C MET A 123 -8.10 -14.54 -31.26
N ASN A 124 -6.94 -15.17 -30.98
CA ASN A 124 -6.97 -16.48 -30.32
C ASN A 124 -7.14 -16.34 -28.78
N PRO A 125 -7.90 -17.21 -28.13
CA PRO A 125 -7.98 -17.21 -26.67
C PRO A 125 -6.66 -17.72 -26.05
N GLY A 126 -6.19 -17.04 -25.01
CA GLY A 126 -5.14 -17.50 -24.09
C GLY A 126 -5.64 -18.47 -23.03
N ILE A 127 -4.73 -18.93 -22.18
CA ILE A 127 -5.05 -19.82 -21.05
C ILE A 127 -5.59 -19.03 -19.86
N ARG A 128 -6.57 -19.59 -19.16
CA ARG A 128 -6.97 -19.16 -17.82
C ARG A 128 -6.33 -20.08 -16.77
N LEU A 129 -5.52 -19.50 -15.89
CA LEU A 129 -4.90 -20.17 -14.76
C LEU A 129 -5.63 -19.78 -13.48
N THR A 130 -6.13 -20.78 -12.75
CA THR A 130 -6.83 -20.61 -11.48
C THR A 130 -6.19 -21.51 -10.43
N ILE A 131 -5.75 -20.93 -9.32
CA ILE A 131 -5.24 -21.66 -8.14
C ILE A 131 -6.04 -21.20 -6.93
N GLU A 132 -6.75 -22.11 -6.27
CA GLU A 132 -7.61 -21.76 -5.13
C GLU A 132 -7.35 -22.67 -3.93
N ASN A 133 -7.40 -22.08 -2.74
CA ASN A 133 -7.29 -22.78 -1.46
C ASN A 133 -6.12 -23.78 -1.43
N SER A 134 -4.94 -23.34 -1.86
CA SER A 134 -3.79 -24.20 -2.07
C SER A 134 -2.51 -23.58 -1.50
N THR A 135 -1.47 -24.39 -1.31
CA THR A 135 -0.13 -23.88 -0.98
C THR A 135 0.79 -24.05 -2.18
N VAL A 136 1.26 -22.93 -2.72
CA VAL A 136 2.22 -22.88 -3.82
C VAL A 136 3.62 -22.79 -3.22
N SER A 137 4.37 -23.89 -3.27
CA SER A 137 5.73 -23.93 -2.71
C SER A 137 6.72 -23.14 -3.54
N GLU A 138 6.61 -23.21 -4.86
CA GLU A 138 7.49 -22.50 -5.77
C GLU A 138 6.81 -22.22 -7.11
N ILE A 139 6.88 -20.95 -7.53
CA ILE A 139 6.72 -20.57 -8.93
C ILE A 139 8.11 -20.20 -9.46
N ALA A 140 8.70 -21.11 -10.23
CA ALA A 140 10.07 -20.97 -10.72
C ALA A 140 10.22 -19.84 -11.73
N SER A 141 11.46 -19.44 -12.00
CA SER A 141 11.78 -18.42 -13.00
C SER A 141 11.26 -18.83 -14.38
N HIS A 142 10.69 -17.88 -15.12
CA HIS A 142 10.18 -18.13 -16.47
C HIS A 142 9.17 -19.29 -16.56
N SER A 143 8.47 -19.59 -15.46
CA SER A 143 7.50 -20.69 -15.41
C SER A 143 6.23 -20.36 -16.18
N ILE A 144 5.78 -19.11 -16.15
CA ILE A 144 4.51 -18.66 -16.73
C ILE A 144 4.83 -17.63 -17.83
N GLN A 145 4.66 -18.06 -19.09
CA GLN A 145 5.03 -17.28 -20.28
C GLN A 145 4.07 -17.50 -21.45
N GLY A 146 4.07 -16.55 -22.38
CA GLY A 146 3.28 -16.65 -23.60
C GLY A 146 1.85 -16.14 -23.41
N ARG A 147 0.88 -16.79 -24.04
CA ARG A 147 -0.47 -16.26 -24.17
C ARG A 147 -1.39 -16.70 -23.04
N ILE A 148 -1.69 -15.77 -22.14
CA ILE A 148 -2.51 -16.01 -20.95
C ILE A 148 -3.60 -14.96 -20.92
N ASN A 149 -4.85 -15.39 -20.76
CA ASN A 149 -5.98 -14.49 -20.65
C ASN A 149 -6.16 -13.99 -19.21
N GLU A 150 -6.00 -14.89 -18.24
CA GLU A 150 -6.34 -14.60 -16.86
C GLU A 150 -5.49 -15.44 -15.91
N VAL A 151 -4.98 -14.79 -14.87
CA VAL A 151 -4.31 -15.44 -13.74
C VAL A 151 -5.10 -15.06 -12.49
N LEU A 152 -5.66 -16.06 -11.82
CA LEU A 152 -6.34 -15.91 -10.54
C LEU A 152 -5.70 -16.86 -9.53
N ILE A 153 -5.10 -16.31 -8.48
CA ILE A 153 -4.66 -17.10 -7.32
C ILE A 153 -5.42 -16.58 -6.11
N SER A 154 -6.17 -17.45 -5.42
CA SER A 154 -7.00 -17.05 -4.30
C SER A 154 -6.89 -17.96 -3.08
N ASN A 155 -7.05 -17.35 -1.89
CA ASN A 155 -7.08 -18.03 -0.59
C ASN A 155 -5.89 -19.00 -0.41
N SER A 156 -4.73 -18.64 -0.94
CA SER A 156 -3.59 -19.53 -1.09
C SER A 156 -2.35 -18.99 -0.39
N ARG A 157 -1.47 -19.90 0.03
CA ARG A 157 -0.17 -19.55 0.60
C ARG A 157 0.92 -19.69 -0.45
N ILE A 158 1.63 -18.61 -0.76
CA ILE A 158 2.67 -18.60 -1.78
C ILE A 158 4.02 -18.45 -1.07
N ILE A 159 4.80 -19.53 -1.07
CA ILE A 159 6.05 -19.60 -0.32
C ILE A 159 7.17 -18.90 -1.08
N ASN A 160 7.43 -19.27 -2.33
CA ASN A 160 8.52 -18.70 -3.13
C ASN A 160 8.05 -18.27 -4.52
N LEU A 161 8.18 -16.96 -4.81
CA LEU A 161 8.05 -16.40 -6.15
C LEU A 161 9.42 -15.99 -6.69
N ARG A 162 9.93 -16.75 -7.66
CA ARG A 162 11.26 -16.51 -8.25
C ARG A 162 11.25 -15.35 -9.26
N PRO A 163 12.42 -14.77 -9.61
CA PRO A 163 12.49 -13.71 -10.60
C PRO A 163 11.91 -14.15 -11.94
N PHE A 164 11.18 -13.25 -12.61
CA PHE A 164 10.58 -13.50 -13.93
C PHE A 164 9.59 -14.68 -13.97
N ALA A 165 9.05 -15.09 -12.82
CA ALA A 165 8.00 -16.10 -12.72
C ALA A 165 6.87 -15.84 -13.74
N PHE A 166 6.45 -14.58 -13.84
CA PHE A 166 5.49 -14.11 -14.83
C PHE A 166 6.19 -13.14 -15.79
N SER A 167 6.50 -13.62 -17.00
CA SER A 167 7.25 -12.80 -17.96
C SER A 167 6.79 -12.98 -19.40
N SER A 168 6.86 -11.88 -20.17
CA SER A 168 6.51 -11.87 -21.60
C SER A 168 5.10 -12.43 -21.88
N LEU A 169 4.14 -12.08 -21.01
CA LEU A 169 2.74 -12.48 -21.19
C LEU A 169 2.08 -11.66 -22.28
N THR A 170 1.22 -12.29 -23.08
CA THR A 170 0.46 -11.64 -24.16
C THR A 170 -1.03 -11.94 -24.03
N GLY A 171 -1.88 -10.96 -24.36
CA GLY A 171 -3.33 -11.11 -24.30
C GLY A 171 -3.94 -11.15 -22.88
N VAL A 172 -3.21 -10.68 -21.86
CA VAL A 172 -3.66 -10.74 -20.47
C VAL A 172 -4.78 -9.73 -20.22
N LYS A 173 -5.92 -10.23 -19.77
CA LYS A 173 -7.05 -9.42 -19.34
C LYS A 173 -6.93 -9.07 -17.87
N SER A 174 -6.69 -10.06 -17.02
CA SER A 174 -6.64 -9.85 -15.56
C SER A 174 -5.53 -10.67 -14.91
N VAL A 175 -4.84 -10.05 -13.96
CA VAL A 175 -3.95 -10.72 -13.00
C VAL A 175 -4.45 -10.38 -11.60
N GLU A 176 -4.96 -11.38 -10.89
CA GLU A 176 -5.66 -11.21 -9.61
C GLU A 176 -5.08 -12.13 -8.53
N PHE A 177 -4.71 -11.52 -7.42
CA PHE A 177 -4.28 -12.19 -6.20
C PHE A 177 -5.24 -11.83 -5.08
N ILE A 178 -6.01 -12.80 -4.57
CA ILE A 178 -7.09 -12.54 -3.61
C ILE A 178 -6.86 -13.34 -2.32
N ASN A 179 -6.76 -12.68 -1.17
CA ASN A 179 -6.60 -13.29 0.15
C ASN A 179 -5.43 -14.28 0.22
N ASN A 180 -4.28 -13.92 -0.35
CA ASN A 180 -3.10 -14.78 -0.33
C ASN A 180 -2.11 -14.36 0.77
N ASP A 181 -1.36 -15.34 1.28
CA ASP A 181 -0.21 -15.10 2.17
C ASP A 181 1.08 -15.28 1.37
N PHE A 182 1.83 -14.20 1.17
CA PHE A 182 3.10 -14.21 0.46
C PHE A 182 4.27 -14.17 1.44
N ILE A 183 5.11 -15.22 1.40
CA ILE A 183 6.28 -15.34 2.27
C ILE A 183 7.51 -14.70 1.62
N ASN A 184 8.03 -15.30 0.54
CA ASN A 184 9.22 -14.84 -0.15
C ASN A 184 8.90 -14.45 -1.59
N ILE A 185 9.14 -13.18 -1.90
CA ILE A 185 9.01 -12.62 -3.25
C ILE A 185 10.38 -12.10 -3.65
N ASP A 186 10.93 -12.63 -4.75
CA ASP A 186 12.18 -12.14 -5.32
C ASP A 186 11.93 -10.90 -6.19
N ILE A 187 12.99 -10.13 -6.48
CA ILE A 187 12.90 -8.98 -7.38
C ILE A 187 12.43 -9.39 -8.79
N GLN A 188 11.73 -8.50 -9.49
CA GLN A 188 11.33 -8.68 -10.89
C GLN A 188 10.50 -9.95 -11.15
N THR A 189 9.68 -10.40 -10.19
CA THR A 189 8.74 -11.52 -10.36
C THR A 189 7.84 -11.33 -11.59
N PHE A 190 7.35 -10.10 -11.80
CA PHE A 190 6.48 -9.73 -12.91
C PHE A 190 7.23 -8.79 -13.86
N LYS A 191 7.43 -9.22 -15.11
CA LYS A 191 8.25 -8.45 -16.06
C LYS A 191 7.73 -8.43 -17.50
N LYS A 192 7.69 -7.22 -18.07
CA LYS A 192 7.48 -6.98 -19.52
C LYS A 192 6.23 -7.66 -20.06
N PHE A 193 5.07 -7.24 -19.58
CA PHE A 193 3.79 -7.64 -20.16
C PHE A 193 2.74 -6.56 -20.00
N THR A 194 1.68 -6.68 -20.79
CA THR A 194 0.52 -5.79 -20.74
C THR A 194 -0.69 -6.55 -20.19
N THR A 195 -1.41 -5.97 -19.23
CA THR A 195 -2.67 -6.49 -18.68
C THR A 195 -3.74 -5.41 -18.65
N SER A 196 -5.03 -5.78 -18.68
CA SER A 196 -6.09 -4.77 -18.47
C SER A 196 -6.21 -4.42 -16.99
N ASN A 197 -6.29 -5.43 -16.12
CA ASN A 197 -6.37 -5.21 -14.68
C ASN A 197 -5.22 -5.93 -13.97
N PHE A 198 -4.67 -5.28 -12.95
CA PHE A 198 -3.75 -5.87 -11.99
C PHE A 198 -4.28 -5.58 -10.59
N ILE A 199 -4.70 -6.64 -9.88
CA ILE A 199 -5.43 -6.52 -8.61
C ILE A 199 -4.79 -7.41 -7.57
N ILE A 200 -4.43 -6.81 -6.44
CA ILE A 200 -4.08 -7.53 -5.21
C ILE A 200 -5.10 -7.11 -4.16
N ARG A 201 -5.87 -8.08 -3.65
CA ARG A 201 -6.90 -7.84 -2.64
C ARG A 201 -6.72 -8.75 -1.45
N GLY A 202 -6.75 -8.21 -0.24
CA GLY A 202 -6.68 -9.00 0.98
C GLY A 202 -5.34 -9.70 1.19
N GLY A 203 -5.23 -10.41 2.30
CA GLY A 203 -4.06 -11.23 2.61
C GLY A 203 -2.87 -10.46 3.18
N THR A 204 -1.73 -11.14 3.24
CA THR A 204 -0.52 -10.70 3.94
C THR A 204 0.69 -10.79 3.03
N ILE A 205 1.51 -9.74 3.02
CA ILE A 205 2.78 -9.69 2.28
C ILE A 205 3.87 -9.23 3.23
N HIS A 206 4.90 -10.07 3.41
CA HIS A 206 5.99 -9.74 4.32
C HIS A 206 6.89 -8.64 3.75
N ASN A 207 7.34 -8.81 2.51
CA ASN A 207 8.19 -7.83 1.84
C ASN A 207 7.82 -7.76 0.36
N LEU A 208 7.57 -6.55 -0.13
CA LEU A 208 7.51 -6.26 -1.55
C LEU A 208 8.84 -5.66 -1.99
N PRO A 209 9.66 -6.42 -2.74
CA PRO A 209 10.99 -5.98 -3.10
C PRO A 209 10.95 -4.96 -4.23
N SER A 210 12.08 -4.26 -4.43
CA SER A 210 12.26 -3.37 -5.57
C SER A 210 12.00 -4.08 -6.89
N ARG A 211 11.33 -3.38 -7.80
CA ARG A 211 10.93 -3.86 -9.12
C ARG A 211 10.08 -5.13 -9.07
N PHE A 212 9.26 -5.31 -8.04
CA PHE A 212 8.26 -6.38 -7.98
C PHE A 212 7.45 -6.44 -9.29
N LEU A 213 6.94 -5.29 -9.73
CA LEU A 213 6.46 -5.07 -11.10
C LEU A 213 7.52 -4.29 -11.87
N SER A 214 8.04 -4.87 -12.94
CA SER A 214 9.12 -4.30 -13.76
C SER A 214 8.66 -4.17 -15.21
N ASP A 215 8.47 -2.95 -15.69
CA ASP A 215 7.99 -2.66 -17.05
C ASP A 215 6.65 -3.34 -17.37
N VAL A 216 5.69 -3.25 -16.45
CA VAL A 216 4.34 -3.81 -16.63
C VAL A 216 3.39 -2.69 -17.06
N GLU A 217 2.71 -2.88 -18.18
CA GLU A 217 1.68 -1.95 -18.64
C GLU A 217 0.30 -2.43 -18.17
N VAL A 218 -0.42 -1.59 -17.44
CA VAL A 218 -1.78 -1.88 -16.96
C VAL A 218 -2.72 -0.94 -17.68
N THR A 219 -3.69 -1.41 -18.45
CA THR A 219 -4.46 -0.52 -19.34
C THR A 219 -5.77 0.02 -18.78
N ASN A 220 -6.29 -0.58 -17.71
CA ASN A 220 -7.55 -0.17 -17.10
C ASN A 220 -7.40 0.12 -15.60
N LEU A 221 -7.16 -0.90 -14.77
CA LEU A 221 -7.18 -0.74 -13.32
C LEU A 221 -5.96 -1.37 -12.66
N PHE A 222 -5.23 -0.56 -11.90
CA PHE A 222 -4.32 -1.05 -10.87
C PHE A 222 -4.99 -0.89 -9.51
N ARG A 223 -5.13 -1.98 -8.74
CA ARG A 223 -5.78 -1.96 -7.43
C ARG A 223 -4.98 -2.73 -6.38
N LEU A 224 -4.70 -2.08 -5.26
CA LEU A 224 -4.18 -2.67 -4.04
C LEU A 224 -5.19 -2.40 -2.93
N ASP A 225 -5.87 -3.44 -2.43
CA ASP A 225 -7.05 -3.28 -1.58
C ASP A 225 -7.09 -4.23 -0.39
N GLY A 226 -7.14 -3.72 0.84
CA GLY A 226 -7.30 -4.57 2.03
C GLY A 226 -6.08 -5.43 2.35
N VAL A 227 -4.88 -5.10 1.84
CA VAL A 227 -3.67 -5.91 2.01
C VAL A 227 -2.87 -5.45 3.22
N LYS A 228 -2.31 -6.40 3.97
CA LYS A 228 -1.35 -6.12 5.04
C LYS A 228 0.08 -6.30 4.53
N ILE A 229 0.85 -5.21 4.46
CA ILE A 229 2.22 -5.21 3.94
C ILE A 229 3.17 -4.76 5.04
N LYS A 230 4.18 -5.57 5.37
CA LYS A 230 5.18 -5.15 6.38
C LYS A 230 6.23 -4.22 5.79
N TYR A 231 6.75 -4.51 4.59
CA TYR A 231 7.75 -3.65 3.98
C TYR A 231 7.51 -3.46 2.49
N LEU A 232 7.60 -2.21 2.03
CA LEU A 232 7.42 -1.81 0.64
C LEU A 232 8.66 -1.03 0.20
N SER A 233 9.52 -1.69 -0.59
CA SER A 233 10.79 -1.13 -1.03
C SER A 233 10.62 0.00 -2.07
N SER A 234 11.67 0.78 -2.26
CA SER A 234 11.80 1.75 -3.32
C SER A 234 11.67 1.08 -4.68
N LEU A 235 11.06 1.78 -5.63
CA LEU A 235 10.83 1.30 -7.00
C LEU A 235 10.09 -0.05 -7.05
N THR A 236 9.21 -0.36 -6.09
CA THR A 236 8.44 -1.62 -6.08
C THR A 236 7.54 -1.74 -7.31
N PHE A 237 6.84 -0.66 -7.67
CA PHE A 237 5.87 -0.66 -8.76
C PHE A 237 6.36 0.22 -9.92
N LEU A 238 6.88 -0.41 -10.98
CA LEU A 238 7.15 0.25 -12.27
C LEU A 238 6.01 -0.10 -13.23
N VAL A 239 4.96 0.71 -13.17
CA VAL A 239 3.71 0.46 -13.91
C VAL A 239 3.37 1.63 -14.81
N THR A 240 2.96 1.35 -16.05
CA THR A 240 2.58 2.38 -17.01
C THR A 240 1.14 2.21 -17.48
N ALA A 241 0.53 3.34 -17.81
CA ALA A 241 -0.76 3.46 -18.47
C ALA A 241 -2.05 3.03 -17.72
N PRO A 242 -2.14 2.88 -16.37
CA PRO A 242 -3.42 2.56 -15.74
C PRO A 242 -4.39 3.71 -15.92
N LYS A 243 -5.65 3.44 -16.29
CA LYS A 243 -6.69 4.49 -16.31
C LYS A 243 -7.03 4.96 -14.89
N ARG A 244 -6.94 4.05 -13.92
CA ARG A 244 -7.17 4.33 -12.50
C ARG A 244 -6.18 3.57 -11.63
N ILE A 245 -5.65 4.25 -10.62
CA ILE A 245 -4.81 3.66 -9.58
C ILE A 245 -5.58 3.79 -8.27
N LEU A 246 -5.91 2.65 -7.65
CA LEU A 246 -6.63 2.58 -6.38
C LEU A 246 -5.77 1.87 -5.34
N ILE A 247 -5.38 2.58 -4.28
CA ILE A 247 -4.66 2.03 -3.13
C ILE A 247 -5.55 2.28 -1.92
N GLU A 248 -6.29 1.26 -1.51
CA GLU A 248 -7.41 1.40 -0.57
C GLU A 248 -7.36 0.40 0.58
N ASN A 249 -7.77 0.82 1.78
CA ASN A 249 -7.99 -0.06 2.92
C ASN A 249 -6.75 -0.90 3.33
N ASN A 250 -5.53 -0.48 3.00
CA ASN A 250 -4.32 -1.25 3.28
C ASN A 250 -3.74 -0.91 4.65
N VAL A 251 -3.05 -1.89 5.25
CA VAL A 251 -2.25 -1.69 6.46
C VAL A 251 -0.79 -1.91 6.07
N ILE A 252 0.01 -0.85 6.08
CA ILE A 252 1.39 -0.88 5.60
C ILE A 252 2.32 -0.41 6.72
N ASP A 253 3.28 -1.24 7.15
CA ASP A 253 4.18 -0.80 8.23
C ASP A 253 5.17 0.26 7.70
N THR A 254 5.97 -0.07 6.69
CA THR A 254 6.96 0.86 6.13
C THR A 254 6.83 1.01 4.62
N ILE A 255 6.76 2.26 4.16
CA ILE A 255 6.83 2.65 2.75
C ILE A 255 8.14 3.41 2.52
N GLU A 256 9.03 2.86 1.69
CA GLU A 256 10.24 3.55 1.24
C GLU A 256 9.93 4.70 0.25
N GLY A 257 10.91 5.60 0.09
CA GLY A 257 10.84 6.65 -0.92
C GLY A 257 10.75 6.09 -2.34
N ASP A 258 10.04 6.79 -3.23
CA ASP A 258 9.92 6.44 -4.66
C ASP A 258 9.43 5.01 -4.93
N CYS A 259 8.57 4.47 -4.08
CA CYS A 259 8.03 3.12 -4.23
C CYS A 259 7.04 2.99 -5.41
N PHE A 260 6.28 4.03 -5.68
CA PHE A 260 5.24 4.07 -6.70
C PHE A 260 5.73 4.80 -7.95
N HIS A 261 6.60 4.19 -8.75
CA HIS A 261 7.01 4.76 -10.03
C HIS A 261 5.98 4.44 -11.13
N MET A 262 4.82 5.11 -11.03
CA MET A 262 3.64 4.79 -11.83
C MET A 262 3.21 5.96 -12.72
N VAL A 263 3.06 5.70 -14.02
CA VAL A 263 2.64 6.71 -15.02
C VAL A 263 1.19 6.46 -15.43
N SER A 264 0.26 7.17 -14.80
CA SER A 264 -1.20 7.00 -14.96
C SER A 264 -1.76 7.69 -16.22
N ARG A 265 -2.94 7.25 -16.65
CA ARG A 265 -3.83 7.91 -17.63
C ARG A 265 -5.04 8.59 -17.00
N GLY A 266 -5.17 8.54 -15.68
CA GLY A 266 -6.28 9.15 -14.95
C GLY A 266 -5.97 9.32 -13.47
N PRO A 267 -7.00 9.48 -12.62
CA PRO A 267 -6.82 9.86 -11.22
C PRO A 267 -6.17 8.74 -10.40
N ILE A 268 -5.52 9.18 -9.32
CA ILE A 268 -4.81 8.34 -8.36
C ILE A 268 -5.49 8.52 -7.01
N THR A 269 -5.95 7.43 -6.40
CA THR A 269 -6.65 7.46 -5.12
C THR A 269 -5.87 6.66 -4.09
N PHE A 270 -5.50 7.31 -3.00
CA PHE A 270 -4.89 6.73 -1.82
C PHE A 270 -5.84 6.95 -0.64
N ARG A 271 -6.61 5.92 -0.28
CA ARG A 271 -7.74 6.07 0.65
C ARG A 271 -7.82 5.01 1.74
N ASN A 272 -8.24 5.39 2.95
CA ASN A 272 -8.47 4.46 4.07
C ASN A 272 -7.24 3.59 4.41
N ASN A 273 -6.03 4.05 4.13
CA ASN A 273 -4.82 3.29 4.46
C ASN A 273 -4.32 3.67 5.85
N SER A 274 -3.77 2.68 6.56
CA SER A 274 -3.04 2.86 7.81
C SER A 274 -1.56 2.61 7.53
N VAL A 275 -0.72 3.64 7.64
CA VAL A 275 0.72 3.55 7.37
C VAL A 275 1.52 3.86 8.63
N THR A 276 2.43 2.99 9.06
CA THR A 276 3.25 3.29 10.26
C THR A 276 4.35 4.29 9.94
N VAL A 277 5.10 4.11 8.85
CA VAL A 277 6.19 4.99 8.43
C VAL A 277 6.06 5.31 6.93
N LEU A 278 5.90 6.59 6.61
CA LEU A 278 5.95 7.08 5.23
C LEU A 278 7.24 7.88 5.01
N ASN A 279 8.19 7.30 4.28
CA ASN A 279 9.47 7.96 4.02
C ASN A 279 9.35 9.12 3.01
N LYS A 280 10.36 9.99 3.02
CA LYS A 280 10.46 11.14 2.12
C LYS A 280 10.32 10.72 0.65
N GLY A 281 9.45 11.43 -0.09
CA GLY A 281 9.27 11.21 -1.53
C GLY A 281 8.60 9.89 -1.89
N ALA A 282 7.89 9.22 -0.98
CA ALA A 282 7.15 7.99 -1.28
C ALA A 282 6.14 8.16 -2.44
N LEU A 283 5.51 9.34 -2.54
CA LEU A 283 4.50 9.66 -3.56
C LEU A 283 5.07 10.38 -4.79
N LEU A 284 6.38 10.63 -4.83
CA LEU A 284 7.01 11.42 -5.90
C LEU A 284 6.97 10.71 -7.26
N GLY A 285 7.06 9.37 -7.25
CA GLY A 285 7.06 8.55 -8.46
C GLY A 285 5.74 8.53 -9.22
N PHE A 286 4.65 9.02 -8.63
CA PHE A 286 3.38 9.17 -9.33
C PHE A 286 3.47 10.26 -10.40
N SER A 287 3.10 9.90 -11.62
CA SER A 287 3.11 10.79 -12.77
C SER A 287 1.94 10.48 -13.70
N VAL A 288 1.75 11.30 -14.73
CA VAL A 288 0.69 11.19 -15.73
C VAL A 288 1.32 11.18 -17.12
N GLN A 289 0.74 10.41 -18.04
CA GLN A 289 1.13 10.44 -19.45
C GLN A 289 0.99 11.84 -20.07
N ARG A 290 1.95 12.23 -20.91
CA ARG A 290 2.02 13.57 -21.51
C ARG A 290 0.81 13.85 -22.41
N GLU A 291 0.34 12.82 -23.10
CA GLU A 291 -0.81 12.87 -24.00
C GLU A 291 -2.09 13.16 -23.23
N VAL A 292 -2.24 12.57 -22.03
CA VAL A 292 -3.39 12.83 -21.16
C VAL A 292 -3.33 14.24 -20.59
N ILE A 293 -2.16 14.72 -20.19
CA ILE A 293 -2.00 16.09 -19.68
C ILE A 293 -2.36 17.12 -20.76
N ALA A 294 -1.97 16.88 -22.01
CA ALA A 294 -2.26 17.80 -23.11
C ALA A 294 -3.76 17.92 -23.41
N VAL A 295 -4.55 16.86 -23.15
CA VAL A 295 -5.99 16.80 -23.46
C VAL A 295 -6.86 17.12 -22.25
N MET A 296 -6.56 16.54 -21.09
CA MET A 296 -7.38 16.60 -19.87
C MET A 296 -6.79 17.51 -18.80
N GLY A 297 -5.58 18.04 -18.99
CA GLY A 297 -4.87 18.83 -17.99
C GLY A 297 -4.28 17.96 -16.87
N ARG A 298 -3.93 18.62 -15.76
CA ARG A 298 -3.38 17.95 -14.57
C ARG A 298 -4.39 16.97 -13.98
N GLN A 299 -3.92 15.82 -13.53
CA GLN A 299 -4.78 14.80 -12.91
C GLN A 299 -4.73 14.89 -11.39
N GLU A 300 -5.78 14.39 -10.76
CA GLU A 300 -5.91 14.43 -9.30
C GLU A 300 -5.16 13.27 -8.62
N LEU A 301 -4.43 13.60 -7.56
CA LEU A 301 -3.94 12.69 -6.54
C LEU A 301 -4.75 12.92 -5.25
N LEU A 302 -5.70 12.03 -4.97
CA LEU A 302 -6.59 12.12 -3.82
C LEU A 302 -6.01 11.34 -2.63
N ILE A 303 -5.83 12.02 -1.50
CA ILE A 303 -5.52 11.46 -0.20
C ILE A 303 -6.75 11.61 0.69
N ASP A 304 -7.39 10.50 1.01
CA ASP A 304 -8.66 10.49 1.76
C ASP A 304 -8.64 9.51 2.93
N ASN A 305 -8.99 10.01 4.12
CA ASN A 305 -9.09 9.25 5.36
C ASN A 305 -7.92 8.27 5.62
N ASN A 306 -6.67 8.71 5.45
CA ASN A 306 -5.51 7.90 5.76
C ASN A 306 -4.99 8.19 7.17
N THR A 307 -4.52 7.17 7.86
CA THR A 307 -3.89 7.31 9.17
C THR A 307 -2.40 7.02 9.05
N ILE A 308 -1.54 7.97 9.45
CA ILE A 308 -0.08 7.82 9.35
C ILE A 308 0.57 8.16 10.69
N THR A 309 1.42 7.27 11.21
CA THR A 309 2.09 7.47 12.52
C THR A 309 3.33 8.34 12.37
N ASN A 310 4.33 7.90 11.62
CA ASN A 310 5.54 8.66 11.37
C ASN A 310 5.48 9.29 9.98
N LEU A 311 5.08 10.56 9.95
CA LEU A 311 4.95 11.35 8.73
C LEU A 311 5.71 12.65 8.87
N THR A 312 6.59 12.93 7.90
CA THR A 312 7.21 14.24 7.74
C THR A 312 6.55 14.99 6.58
N PRO A 313 6.51 16.34 6.61
CA PRO A 313 6.04 17.14 5.48
C PRO A 313 6.71 16.79 4.15
N ALA A 314 7.99 16.40 4.19
CA ALA A 314 8.77 16.01 3.03
C ALA A 314 8.31 14.68 2.39
N ALA A 315 7.50 13.87 3.09
CA ALA A 315 6.93 12.64 2.55
C ALA A 315 5.78 12.88 1.56
N LEU A 316 5.06 14.00 1.70
CA LEU A 316 3.96 14.39 0.81
C LEU A 316 4.42 15.16 -0.44
N VAL A 317 5.72 15.14 -0.76
CA VAL A 317 6.22 15.73 -2.00
C VAL A 317 5.73 14.91 -3.19
N TYR A 318 5.13 15.60 -4.17
CA TYR A 318 4.57 15.02 -5.38
C TYR A 318 4.96 15.84 -6.61
N ASN A 319 4.73 15.28 -7.80
CA ASN A 319 5.02 15.96 -9.06
C ASN A 319 3.95 17.02 -9.40
N GLN A 320 4.19 18.26 -9.00
CA GLN A 320 3.30 19.41 -9.18
C GLN A 320 3.09 19.84 -10.65
N THR A 321 3.95 19.39 -11.56
CA THR A 321 3.84 19.76 -12.98
C THR A 321 2.67 19.03 -13.65
N VAL A 322 2.43 17.78 -13.24
CA VAL A 322 1.48 16.85 -13.87
C VAL A 322 0.28 16.50 -12.99
N LEU A 323 0.41 16.61 -11.67
CA LEU A 323 -0.63 16.28 -10.70
C LEU A 323 -1.09 17.49 -9.89
N THR A 324 -2.33 17.44 -9.43
CA THR A 324 -2.88 18.27 -8.35
C THR A 324 -3.22 17.37 -7.18
N MET A 325 -2.64 17.64 -6.00
CA MET A 325 -2.94 16.88 -4.79
C MET A 325 -4.20 17.46 -4.13
N ARG A 326 -5.08 16.59 -3.63
CA ARG A 326 -6.21 16.94 -2.79
C ARG A 326 -6.17 16.08 -1.54
N VAL A 327 -6.27 16.72 -0.37
CA VAL A 327 -6.23 16.05 0.93
C VAL A 327 -7.57 16.26 1.63
N ASP A 328 -8.46 15.28 1.56
CA ASP A 328 -9.78 15.33 2.20
C ASP A 328 -9.74 14.82 3.65
N GLY A 329 -8.80 13.93 3.96
CA GLY A 329 -8.60 13.42 5.33
C GLY A 329 -7.23 12.79 5.51
N LEU A 330 -6.43 13.39 6.39
CA LEU A 330 -5.13 12.85 6.79
C LEU A 330 -5.01 12.90 8.31
N ASN A 331 -5.04 11.74 8.95
CA ASN A 331 -4.93 11.59 10.40
C ASN A 331 -3.49 11.27 10.77
N LEU A 332 -2.84 12.18 11.48
CA LEU A 332 -1.52 11.98 12.09
C LEU A 332 -1.72 11.26 13.42
N ASN A 333 -1.22 10.04 13.53
CA ASN A 333 -1.25 9.25 14.78
C ASN A 333 -0.14 9.69 15.75
N ASN A 334 0.00 11.01 15.91
CA ASN A 334 0.87 11.68 16.87
C ASN A 334 0.03 12.69 17.64
N SER A 335 0.41 12.96 18.89
CA SER A 335 -0.30 13.93 19.70
C SER A 335 -0.14 15.35 19.15
N CYS A 336 -1.23 16.12 19.21
CA CYS A 336 -1.25 17.50 18.75
C CYS A 336 -0.34 18.39 19.61
N THR A 337 0.65 19.02 18.99
CA THR A 337 1.50 20.05 19.61
C THR A 337 1.57 21.31 18.73
N CYS A 338 1.93 22.45 19.31
CA CYS A 338 2.08 23.69 18.53
C CYS A 338 3.29 23.65 17.59
N GLU A 339 4.35 22.94 17.96
CA GLU A 339 5.52 22.69 17.12
C GLU A 339 5.14 21.88 15.87
N LEU A 340 4.34 20.82 16.04
CA LEU A 340 3.80 20.04 14.92
C LEU A 340 2.97 20.93 14.00
N ALA A 341 2.12 21.79 14.56
CA ALA A 341 1.30 22.68 13.75
C ALA A 341 2.12 23.71 12.95
N GLU A 342 3.23 24.20 13.49
CA GLU A 342 4.17 25.08 12.80
C GLU A 342 4.87 24.35 11.64
N GLU A 343 5.33 23.12 11.86
CA GLU A 343 5.97 22.28 10.83
C GLU A 343 5.04 22.04 9.62
N TRP A 344 3.75 21.87 9.89
CA TRP A 344 2.72 21.55 8.89
C TRP A 344 2.02 22.78 8.30
N HIS A 345 2.39 23.99 8.73
CA HIS A 345 1.73 25.24 8.37
C HIS A 345 1.67 25.47 6.85
N ASP A 346 2.79 25.27 6.16
CA ASP A 346 2.91 25.46 4.71
C ASP A 346 2.05 24.50 3.90
N ILE A 347 1.97 23.23 4.31
CA ILE A 347 1.22 22.20 3.60
C ILE A 347 -0.28 22.46 3.76
N TYR A 348 -0.73 22.71 4.99
CA TYR A 348 -2.12 23.01 5.27
C TYR A 348 -2.59 24.26 4.49
N ASN A 349 -1.84 25.36 4.51
CA ASN A 349 -2.21 26.60 3.80
C ASN A 349 -2.30 26.43 2.28
N LYS A 350 -1.44 25.59 1.69
CA LYS A 350 -1.41 25.36 0.23
C LYS A 350 -2.49 24.43 -0.26
N GLN A 351 -2.81 23.38 0.52
CA GLN A 351 -3.69 22.30 0.07
C GLN A 351 -5.13 22.46 0.55
N GLY A 352 -5.40 23.33 1.54
CA GLY A 352 -6.74 23.58 2.07
C GLY A 352 -7.42 22.36 2.70
N GLY A 353 -6.64 21.32 2.99
CA GLY A 353 -7.11 20.00 3.39
C GLY A 353 -7.20 19.82 4.91
N ILE A 354 -7.96 18.81 5.32
CA ILE A 354 -8.20 18.47 6.73
C ILE A 354 -7.08 17.52 7.19
N ILE A 355 -6.01 18.12 7.74
CA ILE A 355 -4.98 17.37 8.46
C ILE A 355 -5.36 17.35 9.94
N ASN A 356 -5.54 16.15 10.49
CA ASN A 356 -5.90 15.93 11.87
C ASN A 356 -4.72 15.38 12.66
N CYS A 357 -4.68 15.66 13.96
CA CYS A 357 -3.74 15.07 14.90
C CYS A 357 -4.49 14.47 16.09
N TRP A 358 -3.84 13.58 16.84
CA TRP A 358 -4.44 12.91 17.98
C TRP A 358 -4.56 13.86 19.18
N TYR A 359 -5.77 14.06 19.70
CA TYR A 359 -5.99 14.89 20.88
C TYR A 359 -6.11 14.01 22.14
N GLU A 360 -5.01 13.91 22.90
CA GLU A 360 -4.91 13.01 24.06
C GLU A 360 -5.96 13.27 25.15
N LEU A 361 -6.39 14.52 25.34
CA LEU A 361 -7.32 14.89 26.41
C LEU A 361 -8.75 14.38 26.20
N GLU A 362 -9.18 14.26 24.95
CA GLU A 362 -10.56 13.88 24.61
C GLU A 362 -10.64 12.58 23.78
N GLY A 363 -9.50 12.02 23.38
CA GLY A 363 -9.40 10.70 22.75
C GLY A 363 -9.91 10.65 21.31
N TYR A 364 -9.79 11.75 20.56
CA TYR A 364 -10.22 11.80 19.15
C TYR A 364 -9.28 12.64 18.27
N PHE A 365 -9.45 12.54 16.94
CA PHE A 365 -8.70 13.34 15.96
C PHE A 365 -9.28 14.73 15.78
N ILE A 366 -8.50 15.77 16.08
CA ILE A 366 -8.88 17.18 15.87
C ILE A 366 -8.08 17.76 14.70
N SER A 367 -8.70 18.64 13.91
CA SER A 367 -8.00 19.31 12.82
C SER A 367 -6.92 20.26 13.37
N LEU A 368 -5.75 20.28 12.74
CA LEU A 368 -4.64 21.17 13.11
C LEU A 368 -5.05 22.65 13.18
N PRO A 369 -5.85 23.21 12.25
CA PRO A 369 -6.26 24.62 12.31
C PRO A 369 -7.12 24.93 13.53
N THR A 370 -8.03 24.02 13.88
CA THR A 370 -8.87 24.15 15.08
C THR A 370 -8.04 24.00 16.34
N PHE A 371 -7.06 23.09 16.37
CA PHE A 371 -6.13 22.97 17.49
C PHE A 371 -5.31 24.25 17.70
N VAL A 372 -4.78 24.83 16.61
CA VAL A 372 -3.98 26.07 16.65
C VAL A 372 -4.80 27.24 17.19
N SER A 373 -6.03 27.42 16.73
CA SER A 373 -6.88 28.53 17.18
C SER A 373 -7.26 28.41 18.67
N ILE A 374 -7.42 27.20 19.19
CA ILE A 374 -7.78 26.95 20.60
C ILE A 374 -6.56 27.03 21.52
N ARG A 375 -5.41 26.47 21.11
CA ARG A 375 -4.27 26.21 22.02
C ARG A 375 -2.99 26.98 21.70
N CYS A 376 -2.72 27.28 20.43
CA CYS A 376 -1.44 27.83 19.98
C CYS A 376 -1.49 29.34 19.67
N GLY A 377 -2.65 29.98 19.83
CA GLY A 377 -2.79 31.41 19.61
C GLY A 377 -1.78 32.24 20.42
N THR A 378 -1.31 33.32 19.81
CA THR A 378 -0.54 34.42 20.42
C THR A 378 -1.17 34.91 21.74
N PHE A 379 -2.46 34.67 21.93
CA PHE A 379 -3.22 34.98 23.13
C PHE A 379 -2.54 34.55 24.44
N LYS A 380 -1.82 33.42 24.52
CA LYS A 380 -1.12 33.10 25.79
C LYS A 380 0.07 34.02 26.05
N GLN A 381 0.87 34.32 25.03
CA GLN A 381 2.04 35.19 25.17
C GLN A 381 1.60 36.66 25.37
N THR A 382 0.60 37.11 24.61
CA THR A 382 0.04 38.47 24.78
C THR A 382 -0.74 38.61 26.09
N PHE A 383 -1.44 37.57 26.57
CA PHE A 383 -2.11 37.60 27.87
C PHE A 383 -1.10 37.76 29.02
N TRP A 384 0.01 37.02 29.01
CA TRP A 384 1.07 37.21 30.01
C TRP A 384 1.73 38.60 29.91
N ILE A 385 1.89 39.14 28.70
CA ILE A 385 2.35 40.52 28.49
C ILE A 385 1.33 41.53 29.06
N PHE A 386 0.04 41.38 28.80
CA PHE A 386 -1.01 42.26 29.33
C PHE A 386 -1.12 42.17 30.86
N VAL A 387 -0.97 40.98 31.44
CA VAL A 387 -0.93 40.78 32.89
C VAL A 387 0.31 41.47 33.49
N ALA A 388 1.49 41.34 32.87
CA ALA A 388 2.71 42.00 33.33
C ALA A 388 2.64 43.53 33.21
N VAL A 389 2.13 44.06 32.09
CA VAL A 389 1.92 45.50 31.90
C VAL A 389 0.86 46.04 32.86
N GLY A 390 -0.23 45.31 33.07
CA GLY A 390 -1.27 45.65 34.04
C GLY A 390 -0.73 45.71 35.47
N PHE A 391 0.09 44.73 35.87
CA PHE A 391 0.74 44.74 37.18
C PHE A 391 1.70 45.92 37.34
N LEU A 392 2.51 46.23 36.33
CA LEU A 392 3.40 47.40 36.33
C LEU A 392 2.61 48.71 36.51
N PHE A 393 1.47 48.85 35.85
CA PHE A 393 0.61 50.03 35.94
C PHE A 393 0.02 50.20 37.34
N ILE A 394 -0.42 49.11 37.98
CA ILE A 394 -0.94 49.12 39.36
C ILE A 394 0.17 49.56 40.34
N VAL A 395 1.39 49.05 40.18
CA VAL A 395 2.54 49.44 41.02
C VAL A 395 2.90 50.91 40.84
N LEU A 396 2.89 51.42 39.60
CA LEU A 396 3.14 52.83 39.29
C LEU A 396 2.06 53.74 39.90
N ALA A 397 0.78 53.38 39.76
CA ALA A 397 -0.33 54.13 40.34
C ALA A 397 -0.27 54.15 41.87
N ALA A 398 0.06 53.02 42.50
CA ALA A 398 0.29 52.94 43.94
C ALA A 398 1.47 53.82 44.38
N GLY A 399 2.59 53.80 43.65
CA GLY A 399 3.74 54.66 43.91
C GLY A 399 3.42 56.15 43.80
N ILE A 400 2.64 56.55 42.79
CA ILE A 400 2.17 57.94 42.61
C ILE A 400 1.22 58.33 43.75
N ALA A 401 0.28 57.47 44.13
CA ALA A 401 -0.64 57.73 45.23
C ALA A 401 0.11 57.91 46.55
N ILE A 402 1.08 57.03 46.84
CA ILE A 402 1.96 57.15 48.01
C ILE A 402 2.75 58.46 47.95
N PHE A 403 3.32 58.82 46.80
CA PHE A 403 4.03 60.08 46.63
C PHE A 403 3.15 61.31 46.90
N PHE A 404 1.91 61.34 46.40
CA PHE A 404 0.98 62.43 46.67
C PHE A 404 0.54 62.48 48.14
N ILE A 405 0.33 61.32 48.79
CA ILE A 405 0.03 61.25 50.23
C ILE A 405 1.19 61.82 51.04
N VAL A 406 2.42 61.35 50.80
CA VAL A 406 3.64 61.82 51.49
C VAL A 406 3.91 63.29 51.21
N ARG A 407 3.72 63.77 49.97
CA ARG A 407 3.87 65.18 49.62
C ARG A 407 2.85 66.06 50.33
N LYS A 408 1.58 65.63 50.40
CA LYS A 408 0.53 66.36 51.12
C LYS A 408 0.80 66.42 52.62
N GLU A 409 1.37 65.37 53.19
CA GLU A 409 1.80 65.34 54.59
C GLU A 409 3.03 66.25 54.84
N ASN A 410 4.00 66.25 53.93
CA ASN A 410 5.17 67.14 54.02
C ASN A 410 4.82 68.62 53.78
N GLU A 411 3.84 68.94 52.92
CA GLU A 411 3.35 70.31 52.77
C GLU A 411 2.55 70.78 53.99
N LYS A 412 1.83 69.88 54.68
CA LYS A 412 1.24 70.18 56.00
C LYS A 412 2.31 70.49 57.05
N LYS A 413 3.46 69.79 57.02
CA LYS A 413 4.60 70.06 57.92
C LYS A 413 5.36 71.36 57.58
N LYS A 414 5.35 71.82 56.32
CA LYS A 414 6.01 73.08 55.91
C LYS A 414 5.23 74.36 56.25
N LYS A 415 3.94 74.28 56.59
CA LYS A 415 3.13 75.46 57.02
C LYS A 415 3.18 75.76 58.52
N LEU A 416 3.93 74.99 59.30
CA LEU A 416 4.29 75.33 60.68
C LEU A 416 5.73 75.87 60.71
N GLN A 417 5.93 77.09 60.19
CA GLN A 417 7.06 77.90 60.67
C GLN A 417 6.68 78.44 62.05
N ILE A 418 6.99 77.64 63.07
CA ILE A 418 7.03 78.12 64.45
C ILE A 418 8.26 79.02 64.55
N VAL A 419 8.03 80.32 64.60
CA VAL A 419 9.03 81.30 65.03
C VAL A 419 9.29 81.04 66.51
N LEU A 420 10.51 80.63 66.84
CA LEU A 420 10.96 80.38 68.20
C LEU A 420 11.50 81.70 68.78
N PRO A 421 10.90 82.29 69.84
CA PRO A 421 11.56 83.31 70.62
C PRO A 421 12.49 82.66 71.66
N ASP A 422 13.73 83.14 71.71
CA ASP A 422 14.66 82.84 72.78
C ASP A 422 14.17 83.41 74.12
N GLY A 423 14.35 82.61 75.18
CA GLY A 423 14.67 83.14 76.51
C GLY A 423 13.61 82.99 77.61
N LYS A 424 13.97 82.10 78.56
CA LYS A 424 13.70 82.14 80.01
C LYS A 424 12.38 81.53 80.52
N THR A 425 12.55 80.33 81.07
CA THR A 425 12.03 79.82 82.36
C THR A 425 10.82 80.54 82.98
N TYR A 426 9.65 79.93 82.88
CA TYR A 426 8.60 80.01 83.91
C TYR A 426 7.87 78.68 84.06
N LYS A 427 7.35 78.51 85.27
CA LYS A 427 6.81 77.31 85.92
C LYS A 427 5.55 76.74 85.23
N GLU A 428 5.43 75.43 85.39
CA GLU A 428 4.24 74.59 85.40
C GLU A 428 2.89 75.30 85.33
N THR A 429 2.09 74.95 84.32
CA THR A 429 0.62 75.01 84.40
C THR A 429 0.02 73.84 83.64
N GLU A 430 -0.70 72.98 84.36
CA GLU A 430 -1.50 71.87 83.86
C GLU A 430 -2.66 72.38 82.98
N PHE A 431 -2.92 71.70 81.85
CA PHE A 431 -4.09 71.93 81.03
C PHE A 431 -5.22 70.97 81.43
N HIS A 432 -6.25 71.52 82.08
CA HIS A 432 -7.55 70.87 82.21
C HIS A 432 -8.28 70.93 80.87
N VAL A 433 -8.52 69.76 80.25
CA VAL A 433 -9.42 69.66 79.08
C VAL A 433 -10.82 69.35 79.59
N ILE A 434 -11.72 70.32 79.43
CA ILE A 434 -13.16 70.16 79.62
C ILE A 434 -13.70 69.49 78.36
N VAL A 435 -14.27 68.30 78.52
CA VAL A 435 -14.94 67.55 77.45
C VAL A 435 -16.40 67.99 77.41
N GLU A 436 -16.77 68.82 76.46
CA GLU A 436 -18.18 69.06 76.13
C GLU A 436 -18.66 68.00 75.13
N ARG A 437 -19.61 67.17 75.58
CA ARG A 437 -20.40 66.28 74.72
C ARG A 437 -21.44 67.12 73.97
N ALA A 438 -21.40 67.10 72.65
CA ALA A 438 -22.57 67.43 71.82
C ALA A 438 -23.16 66.12 71.31
N GLU A 439 -24.30 65.73 71.87
CA GLU A 439 -25.12 64.62 71.35
C GLU A 439 -25.88 65.04 70.08
N LEU A 440 -26.18 64.02 69.29
CA LEU A 440 -26.78 64.05 67.97
C LEU A 440 -28.24 64.55 67.99
N LEU A 441 -28.59 65.34 66.97
CA LEU A 441 -29.96 65.47 66.49
C LEU A 441 -30.03 64.87 65.08
N THR A 442 -30.95 63.93 64.97
CA THR A 442 -31.37 63.15 63.81
C THR A 442 -32.02 64.02 62.74
N THR A 443 -32.06 63.52 61.50
CA THR A 443 -33.26 63.54 60.64
C THR A 443 -33.01 62.72 59.36
N ASP A 444 -33.56 61.51 59.38
CA ASP A 444 -34.30 60.79 58.34
C ASP A 444 -33.92 60.95 56.86
N LEU A 445 -33.34 59.87 56.29
CA LEU A 445 -33.97 59.01 55.28
C LEU A 445 -33.19 57.70 55.07
#